data_AF-A0A9D8G0X7-F1
#
_entry.id   AF-A0A9D8G0X7-F1
#
_cell.length_a   1.000
_cell.length_b   1.000
_cell.length_c   1.000
_cell.angle_alpha   90.00
_cell.angle_beta   90.00
_cell.angle_gamma   90.00
#
_symmetry.space_group_name_H-M   'P 1'
#
loop_
_entity.id
_entity.type
_entity.pdbx_description
1 polymer ?
#
loop_
_entity_poly.entity_id
_entity_poly.type
_entity_poly.pdbx_seq_one_letter_code
_entity_poly.pdbx_strand_id
1 'polypeptide(L)'
;MKIEICAASVEALQGALALHVDRVEVCSCLEQGGLSPSIGFIQTALDLGLNTQVLVRPRSGGFLYSSEEKALISREIKLLESMGVHGVVFGALDANLRLDKALMDQVRNDFSNELTYHRAFDDLVEWQTDLDGLVEIGVNRLLSSGLATSVVNGIPTLCEMVDHSKGRIEIMVGGGINLMNLPEILLKVQPDAIHFSASTKESQDPNSFFSEERLVFDVNKAMKLVELCRNFS
;
A
#
# COMPACT_ATOMS: atom_id res chain seq x y z
N MET A 1 12.39 4.39 -11.26
CA MET A 1 11.66 3.87 -10.09
C MET A 1 10.41 4.71 -9.87
N LYS A 2 9.27 4.09 -9.53
CA LYS A 2 8.00 4.81 -9.27
C LYS A 2 7.87 5.18 -7.79
N ILE A 3 7.07 6.20 -7.49
CA ILE A 3 6.82 6.71 -6.14
C ILE A 3 5.32 6.68 -5.85
N GLU A 4 4.95 6.05 -4.74
CA GLU A 4 3.58 6.04 -4.21
C GLU A 4 3.54 6.72 -2.83
N ILE A 5 2.59 7.64 -2.67
CA ILE A 5 2.27 8.23 -1.35
C ILE A 5 1.01 7.58 -0.80
N CYS A 6 1.09 7.04 0.43
CA CYS A 6 -0.06 6.62 1.22
C CYS A 6 -0.73 7.86 1.83
N ALA A 7 -1.93 8.20 1.35
CA ALA A 7 -2.66 9.40 1.69
C ALA A 7 -3.91 9.07 2.51
N ALA A 8 -3.96 9.62 3.73
CA ALA A 8 -5.09 9.52 4.65
C ALA A 8 -5.72 10.89 5.00
N SER A 9 -5.33 11.95 4.29
CA SER A 9 -5.87 13.30 4.46
C SER A 9 -5.82 14.08 3.14
N VAL A 10 -6.59 15.17 3.06
CA VAL A 10 -6.62 16.05 1.86
C VAL A 10 -5.27 16.72 1.66
N GLU A 11 -4.57 17.07 2.74
CA GLU A 11 -3.23 17.64 2.70
C GLU A 11 -2.23 16.67 2.05
N ALA A 12 -2.34 15.37 2.33
CA ALA A 12 -1.53 14.35 1.69
C ALA A 12 -1.82 14.22 0.19
N LEU A 13 -3.10 14.28 -0.22
CA LEU A 13 -3.49 14.27 -1.64
C LEU A 13 -2.94 15.50 -2.39
N GLN A 14 -3.08 16.68 -1.80
CA GLN A 14 -2.54 17.92 -2.35
C GLN A 14 -1.01 17.90 -2.41
N GLY A 15 -0.36 17.35 -1.38
CA GLY A 15 1.09 17.14 -1.36
C GLY A 15 1.54 16.20 -2.48
N ALA A 16 0.86 15.07 -2.67
CA ALA A 16 1.14 14.14 -3.76
C ALA A 16 0.99 14.79 -5.14
N LEU A 17 -0.09 15.57 -5.34
CA LEU A 17 -0.31 16.34 -6.57
C LEU A 17 0.83 17.33 -6.83
N ALA A 18 1.19 18.14 -5.82
CA ALA A 18 2.25 19.13 -5.93
C ALA A 18 3.62 18.50 -6.20
N LEU A 19 3.88 17.32 -5.64
CA LEU A 19 5.11 16.59 -5.82
C LEU A 19 5.17 15.81 -7.14
N HIS A 20 4.05 15.68 -7.87
CA HIS A 20 3.95 14.92 -9.11
C HIS A 20 4.46 13.48 -8.93
N VAL A 21 4.01 12.80 -7.86
CA VAL A 21 4.30 11.37 -7.66
C VAL A 21 3.49 10.52 -8.66
N ASP A 22 3.96 9.31 -8.93
CA ASP A 22 3.35 8.45 -9.95
C ASP A 22 1.93 8.00 -9.58
N ARG A 23 1.63 7.88 -8.27
CA ARG A 23 0.35 7.41 -7.74
C ARG A 23 0.16 7.71 -6.26
N VAL A 24 -1.09 7.59 -5.81
CA VAL A 24 -1.48 7.67 -4.40
C VAL A 24 -2.24 6.41 -3.99
N GLU A 25 -1.87 5.84 -2.84
CA GLU A 25 -2.73 4.89 -2.13
C GLU A 25 -3.66 5.68 -1.21
N VAL A 26 -4.97 5.56 -1.40
CA VAL A 26 -5.98 6.24 -0.58
C VAL A 26 -6.46 5.29 0.50
N CYS A 27 -6.34 5.70 1.76
CA CYS A 27 -6.75 4.92 2.92
C CYS A 27 -7.35 5.80 4.03
N SER A 28 -7.86 5.18 5.09
CA SER A 28 -8.19 5.82 6.36
C SER A 28 -7.41 5.17 7.52
N CYS A 29 -7.44 5.75 8.72
CA CYS A 29 -6.85 5.15 9.94
C CYS A 29 -5.39 4.66 9.75
N LEU A 30 -4.51 5.54 9.26
CA LEU A 30 -3.12 5.22 8.96
C LEU A 30 -2.35 4.66 10.17
N GLU A 31 -2.72 5.10 11.37
CA GLU A 31 -2.20 4.64 12.66
C GLU A 31 -2.42 3.14 12.89
N GLN A 32 -3.43 2.56 12.23
CA GLN A 32 -3.76 1.13 12.28
C GLN A 32 -3.26 0.36 11.04
N GLY A 33 -2.36 0.96 10.27
CA GLY A 33 -1.82 0.40 9.02
C GLY A 33 -2.75 0.57 7.81
N GLY A 34 -3.69 1.51 7.86
CA GLY A 34 -4.62 1.79 6.77
C GLY A 34 -5.87 0.91 6.79
N LEU A 35 -7.02 1.50 6.54
CA LEU A 35 -8.32 0.85 6.34
C LEU A 35 -9.01 1.39 5.08
N SER A 36 -10.08 0.73 4.63
CA SER A 36 -10.92 1.21 3.53
C SER A 36 -11.32 2.69 3.76
N PRO A 37 -11.07 3.61 2.81
CA PRO A 37 -11.43 5.01 2.95
C PRO A 37 -12.93 5.25 2.67
N SER A 38 -13.41 6.44 3.01
CA SER A 38 -14.76 6.85 2.61
C SER A 38 -14.85 7.15 1.11
N ILE A 39 -16.03 6.94 0.51
CA ILE A 39 -16.31 7.25 -0.91
C ILE A 39 -15.99 8.71 -1.24
N GLY A 40 -16.34 9.66 -0.35
CA GLY A 40 -16.06 11.07 -0.56
C GLY A 40 -14.57 11.38 -0.65
N PHE A 41 -13.74 10.67 0.12
CA PHE A 41 -12.29 10.84 0.06
C PHE A 41 -11.68 10.23 -1.22
N ILE A 42 -12.19 9.07 -1.66
CA ILE A 42 -11.83 8.49 -2.96
C ILE A 42 -12.18 9.45 -4.10
N GLN A 43 -13.41 9.98 -4.11
CA GLN A 43 -13.85 10.92 -5.15
C GLN A 43 -12.99 12.19 -5.16
N THR A 44 -12.59 12.69 -3.99
CA THR A 44 -11.68 13.83 -3.88
C THR A 44 -10.34 13.57 -4.58
N ALA A 45 -9.76 12.37 -4.44
CA ALA A 45 -8.52 12.00 -5.12
C ALA A 45 -8.70 11.90 -6.64
N LEU A 46 -9.82 11.34 -7.11
CA LEU A 46 -10.17 11.26 -8.53
C LEU A 46 -10.38 12.64 -9.15
N ASP A 47 -11.08 13.54 -8.45
CA ASP A 47 -11.36 14.91 -8.92
C ASP A 47 -10.07 15.75 -9.03
N LEU A 48 -9.05 15.43 -8.23
CA LEU A 48 -7.70 16.01 -8.34
C LEU A 48 -6.89 15.44 -9.51
N GLY A 49 -7.40 14.43 -10.23
CA GLY A 49 -6.74 13.79 -11.36
C GLY A 49 -5.56 12.89 -10.95
N LEU A 50 -5.50 12.45 -9.69
CA LEU A 50 -4.43 11.58 -9.22
C LEU A 50 -4.64 10.13 -9.71
N ASN A 51 -3.55 9.44 -10.03
CA ASN A 51 -3.59 7.98 -10.20
C ASN A 51 -3.91 7.35 -8.84
N THR A 52 -5.19 6.99 -8.68
CA THR A 52 -5.82 6.68 -7.39
C THR A 52 -5.91 5.17 -7.20
N GLN A 53 -5.18 4.68 -6.20
CA GLN A 53 -5.13 3.28 -5.79
C GLN A 53 -5.85 3.16 -4.45
N VAL A 54 -6.95 2.42 -4.36
CA VAL A 54 -7.77 2.42 -3.14
C VAL A 54 -7.48 1.21 -2.28
N LEU A 55 -7.13 1.43 -1.01
CA LEU A 55 -7.01 0.35 -0.04
C LEU A 55 -8.39 -0.24 0.28
N VAL A 56 -8.51 -1.56 0.16
CA VAL A 56 -9.68 -2.34 0.58
C VAL A 56 -9.26 -3.23 1.74
N ARG A 57 -9.56 -2.75 2.95
CA ARG A 57 -9.25 -3.43 4.22
C ARG A 57 -10.33 -3.07 5.25
N PRO A 58 -11.29 -3.97 5.51
CA PRO A 58 -12.50 -3.63 6.27
C PRO A 58 -12.26 -3.42 7.78
N ARG A 59 -11.14 -3.92 8.32
CA ARG A 59 -10.77 -3.77 9.73
C ARG A 59 -9.26 -3.90 9.94
N SER A 60 -8.81 -3.45 11.11
CA SER A 60 -7.42 -3.63 11.56
C SER A 60 -7.17 -5.05 12.09
N GLY A 61 -5.90 -5.33 12.43
CA GLY A 61 -5.42 -6.66 12.79
C GLY A 61 -5.04 -7.51 11.57
N GLY A 62 -5.06 -8.83 11.74
CA GLY A 62 -4.64 -9.79 10.73
C GLY A 62 -5.58 -9.91 9.52
N PHE A 63 -5.18 -10.75 8.57
CA PHE A 63 -5.74 -10.81 7.21
C PHE A 63 -6.53 -12.10 6.91
N LEU A 64 -6.75 -12.93 7.93
CA LEU A 64 -7.73 -14.02 7.86
C LEU A 64 -9.13 -13.43 8.04
N TYR A 65 -9.90 -13.39 6.97
CA TYR A 65 -11.23 -12.78 6.96
C TYR A 65 -12.34 -13.83 7.11
N SER A 66 -13.42 -13.44 7.80
CA SER A 66 -14.66 -14.23 7.84
C SER A 66 -15.36 -14.23 6.48
N SER A 67 -16.36 -15.10 6.29
CA SER A 67 -17.14 -15.13 5.05
C SER A 67 -17.89 -13.82 4.80
N GLU A 68 -18.38 -13.19 5.85
CA GLU A 68 -19.08 -11.90 5.81
C GLU A 68 -18.13 -10.77 5.43
N GLU A 69 -16.90 -10.79 5.96
CA GLU A 69 -15.85 -9.82 5.64
C GLU A 69 -15.39 -9.97 4.18
N LYS A 70 -15.23 -11.19 3.68
CA LYS A 70 -14.93 -11.46 2.26
C LYS A 70 -16.05 -10.95 1.35
N ALA A 71 -17.30 -11.15 1.74
CA ALA A 71 -18.44 -10.62 1.00
C ALA A 71 -18.50 -9.08 1.02
N LEU A 72 -18.07 -8.45 2.12
CA LEU A 72 -17.93 -6.99 2.21
C LEU A 72 -16.83 -6.50 1.25
N ILE A 73 -15.65 -7.12 1.28
CA ILE A 73 -14.51 -6.81 0.40
C ILE A 73 -14.94 -6.86 -1.09
N SER A 74 -15.61 -7.93 -1.51
CA SER A 74 -16.09 -8.04 -2.90
C SER A 74 -17.11 -6.95 -3.27
N ARG A 75 -17.99 -6.54 -2.34
CA ARG A 75 -18.91 -5.42 -2.59
C ARG A 75 -18.17 -4.09 -2.73
N GLU A 76 -17.19 -3.82 -1.87
CA GLU A 76 -16.36 -2.61 -1.97
C GLU A 76 -15.62 -2.57 -3.31
N ILE A 77 -15.03 -3.68 -3.74
CA ILE A 77 -14.28 -3.77 -4.99
C ILE A 77 -15.16 -3.54 -6.23
N LYS A 78 -16.37 -4.10 -6.27
CA LYS A 78 -17.33 -3.84 -7.35
C LYS A 78 -17.75 -2.37 -7.42
N LEU A 79 -17.91 -1.74 -6.27
CA LEU A 79 -18.19 -0.31 -6.22
C LEU A 79 -17.01 0.49 -6.79
N LEU A 80 -15.78 0.15 -6.41
CA LEU A 80 -14.57 0.81 -6.89
C LEU A 80 -14.37 0.65 -8.41
N GLU A 81 -14.68 -0.53 -8.97
CA GLU A 81 -14.74 -0.74 -10.42
C GLU A 81 -15.70 0.26 -11.08
N SER A 82 -16.92 0.40 -10.52
CA SER A 82 -17.92 1.34 -11.06
C SER A 82 -17.54 2.81 -10.91
N MET A 83 -16.71 3.15 -9.93
CA MET A 83 -16.16 4.50 -9.73
C MET A 83 -15.01 4.81 -10.68
N GLY A 84 -14.45 3.81 -11.37
CA GLY A 84 -13.34 4.00 -12.29
C GLY A 84 -12.01 4.34 -11.59
N VAL A 85 -11.77 3.80 -10.40
CA VAL A 85 -10.46 3.95 -9.75
C VAL A 85 -9.38 3.23 -10.55
N HIS A 86 -8.15 3.75 -10.50
CA HIS A 86 -7.04 3.25 -11.31
C HIS A 86 -6.50 1.91 -10.79
N GLY A 87 -6.63 1.68 -9.49
CA GLY A 87 -6.35 0.38 -8.92
C GLY A 87 -6.90 0.16 -7.52
N VAL A 88 -6.80 -1.08 -7.08
CA VAL A 88 -7.20 -1.56 -5.75
C VAL A 88 -5.99 -2.17 -5.05
N VAL A 89 -5.81 -1.83 -3.79
CA VAL A 89 -4.81 -2.42 -2.90
C VAL A 89 -5.53 -3.31 -1.90
N PHE A 90 -5.19 -4.59 -1.84
CA PHE A 90 -5.85 -5.53 -0.92
C PHE A 90 -4.91 -6.70 -0.57
N GLY A 91 -5.33 -7.56 0.34
CA GLY A 91 -4.70 -8.87 0.51
C GLY A 91 -5.39 -9.66 1.61
N ALA A 92 -5.39 -10.99 1.46
CA ALA A 92 -6.12 -11.88 2.35
C ALA A 92 -5.37 -13.21 2.49
N LEU A 93 -5.35 -13.70 3.72
CA LEU A 93 -4.67 -14.93 4.09
C LEU A 93 -5.67 -16.01 4.47
N ASP A 94 -5.30 -17.26 4.22
CA ASP A 94 -5.98 -18.42 4.78
C ASP A 94 -5.48 -18.72 6.21
N ALA A 95 -6.05 -19.74 6.85
CA ALA A 95 -5.70 -20.11 8.22
C ALA A 95 -4.27 -20.66 8.37
N ASN A 96 -3.60 -20.97 7.26
CA ASN A 96 -2.23 -21.47 7.21
C ASN A 96 -1.22 -20.37 6.84
N LEU A 97 -1.64 -19.09 6.82
CA LEU A 97 -0.81 -17.97 6.38
C LEU A 97 -0.28 -18.17 4.95
N ARG A 98 -1.16 -18.63 4.07
CA ARG A 98 -0.99 -18.69 2.61
C ARG A 98 -1.99 -17.74 1.96
N LEU A 99 -1.85 -17.49 0.66
CA LEU A 99 -2.83 -16.69 -0.07
C LEU A 99 -4.23 -17.31 0.01
N ASP A 100 -5.24 -16.49 0.29
CA ASP A 100 -6.63 -16.87 0.07
C ASP A 100 -6.96 -16.82 -1.44
N LYS A 101 -6.55 -17.87 -2.16
CA LYS A 101 -6.68 -17.95 -3.63
C LYS A 101 -8.12 -17.76 -4.11
N ALA A 102 -9.11 -18.30 -3.38
CA ALA A 102 -10.51 -18.17 -3.76
C ALA A 102 -10.98 -16.71 -3.73
N LEU A 103 -10.60 -15.95 -2.69
CA LEU A 103 -10.91 -14.52 -2.65
C LEU A 103 -10.13 -13.76 -3.71
N MET A 104 -8.84 -14.07 -3.91
CA MET A 104 -8.01 -13.43 -4.93
C MET A 104 -8.60 -13.58 -6.34
N ASP A 105 -9.02 -14.80 -6.71
CA ASP A 105 -9.68 -15.08 -7.99
C ASP A 105 -10.98 -14.28 -8.13
N GLN A 106 -11.77 -14.20 -7.06
CA GLN A 106 -12.99 -13.40 -7.06
C GLN A 106 -12.69 -11.91 -7.26
N VAL A 107 -11.71 -11.35 -6.54
CA VAL A 107 -11.29 -9.95 -6.69
C VAL A 107 -10.81 -9.66 -8.10
N ARG A 108 -10.01 -10.54 -8.69
CA ARG A 108 -9.54 -10.36 -10.06
C ARG A 108 -10.67 -10.38 -11.08
N ASN A 109 -11.72 -11.16 -10.85
CA ASN A 109 -12.92 -11.18 -11.69
C ASN A 109 -13.82 -9.95 -11.48
N ASP A 110 -13.85 -9.41 -10.26
CA ASP A 110 -14.70 -8.28 -9.88
C ASP A 110 -14.11 -6.91 -10.25
N PHE A 111 -12.80 -6.83 -10.49
CA PHE A 111 -12.07 -5.61 -10.81
C PHE A 111 -11.18 -5.83 -12.03
N SER A 112 -11.15 -4.90 -12.98
CA SER A 112 -10.40 -5.08 -14.24
C SER A 112 -9.08 -4.31 -14.30
N ASN A 113 -8.91 -3.28 -13.47
CA ASN A 113 -7.72 -2.41 -13.49
C ASN A 113 -6.57 -2.94 -12.59
N GLU A 114 -5.66 -2.05 -12.14
CA GLU A 114 -4.45 -2.46 -11.43
C GLU A 114 -4.75 -3.06 -10.05
N LEU A 115 -4.14 -4.21 -9.74
CA LEU A 115 -4.19 -4.81 -8.41
C LEU A 115 -2.83 -4.73 -7.72
N THR A 116 -2.86 -4.33 -6.45
CA THR A 116 -1.71 -4.38 -5.56
C THR A 116 -2.00 -5.32 -4.40
N TYR A 117 -1.14 -6.31 -4.19
CA TYR A 117 -1.19 -7.13 -2.99
C TYR A 117 -0.42 -6.42 -1.87
N HIS A 118 -1.10 -6.04 -0.79
CA HIS A 118 -0.51 -5.26 0.29
C HIS A 118 0.33 -6.12 1.26
N ARG A 119 0.75 -5.51 2.37
CA ARG A 119 1.62 -6.11 3.39
C ARG A 119 1.06 -7.32 4.15
N ALA A 120 -0.14 -7.82 3.85
CA ALA A 120 -0.50 -9.20 4.21
C ALA A 120 0.52 -10.22 3.70
N PHE A 121 1.26 -9.87 2.63
CA PHE A 121 2.36 -10.69 2.13
C PHE A 121 3.44 -10.92 3.18
N ASP A 122 3.69 -9.93 4.04
CA ASP A 122 4.75 -10.00 5.06
C ASP A 122 4.47 -11.03 6.17
N ASP A 123 3.25 -11.58 6.24
CA ASP A 123 2.83 -12.64 7.17
C ASP A 123 2.87 -14.06 6.55
N LEU A 124 3.26 -14.19 5.27
CA LEU A 124 3.22 -15.46 4.55
C LEU A 124 4.34 -16.43 4.97
N VAL A 125 4.01 -17.73 4.98
CA VAL A 125 4.96 -18.79 5.36
C VAL A 125 5.85 -19.23 4.20
N GLU A 126 5.32 -19.46 2.99
CA GLU A 126 6.13 -19.81 1.80
C GLU A 126 5.99 -18.76 0.70
N TRP A 127 6.62 -17.61 0.94
CA TRP A 127 6.46 -16.41 0.11
C TRP A 127 6.82 -16.60 -1.37
N GLN A 128 7.77 -17.48 -1.74
CA GLN A 128 8.15 -17.68 -3.15
C GLN A 128 6.99 -18.25 -3.97
N THR A 129 6.39 -19.34 -3.49
CA THR A 129 5.24 -19.99 -4.13
C THR A 129 4.03 -19.06 -4.18
N ASP A 130 3.83 -18.25 -3.13
CA ASP A 130 2.73 -17.30 -3.10
C ASP A 130 2.97 -16.11 -4.03
N LEU A 131 4.20 -15.62 -4.17
CA LEU A 131 4.55 -14.60 -5.16
C LEU A 131 4.23 -15.11 -6.57
N ASP A 132 4.60 -16.35 -6.89
CA ASP A 132 4.24 -16.96 -8.18
C ASP A 132 2.72 -17.06 -8.36
N GLY A 133 1.98 -17.36 -7.29
CA GLY A 133 0.51 -17.31 -7.29
C GLY A 133 -0.06 -15.92 -7.56
N LEU A 134 0.53 -14.86 -7.01
CA LEU A 134 0.12 -13.47 -7.31
C LEU A 134 0.32 -13.15 -8.80
N VAL A 135 1.45 -13.60 -9.38
CA VAL A 135 1.74 -13.44 -10.82
C VAL A 135 0.71 -14.19 -11.67
N GLU A 136 0.37 -15.43 -11.33
CA GLU A 136 -0.61 -16.25 -12.06
C GLU A 136 -2.01 -15.60 -12.08
N ILE A 137 -2.41 -14.98 -10.97
CA ILE A 137 -3.70 -14.27 -10.84
C ILE A 137 -3.70 -12.94 -11.62
N GLY A 138 -2.53 -12.42 -12.01
CA GLY A 138 -2.42 -11.14 -12.70
C GLY A 138 -2.48 -9.94 -11.73
N VAL A 139 -1.85 -10.08 -10.56
CA VAL A 139 -1.56 -8.95 -9.67
C VAL A 139 -0.41 -8.14 -10.27
N ASN A 140 -0.59 -6.82 -10.32
CA ASN A 140 0.38 -5.93 -10.95
C ASN A 140 1.57 -5.62 -10.04
N ARG A 141 1.30 -5.50 -8.73
CA ARG A 141 2.27 -4.97 -7.76
C ARG A 141 2.19 -5.70 -6.42
N LEU A 142 3.33 -5.88 -5.77
CA LEU A 142 3.45 -6.39 -4.41
C LEU A 142 4.03 -5.29 -3.52
N LEU A 143 3.30 -4.89 -2.47
CA LEU A 143 3.81 -4.04 -1.40
C LEU A 143 4.33 -4.90 -0.25
N SER A 144 5.62 -4.77 0.05
CA SER A 144 6.30 -5.61 1.04
C SER A 144 7.33 -4.82 1.84
N SER A 145 7.54 -5.24 3.09
CA SER A 145 8.69 -4.84 3.91
C SER A 145 9.70 -5.97 4.09
N GLY A 146 9.55 -7.07 3.35
CA GLY A 146 10.48 -8.20 3.33
C GLY A 146 10.23 -9.23 4.43
N LEU A 147 8.96 -9.57 4.71
CA LEU A 147 8.57 -10.50 5.79
C LEU A 147 9.06 -10.04 7.18
N ALA A 148 9.16 -8.72 7.37
CA ALA A 148 9.71 -8.12 8.57
C ALA A 148 8.85 -6.95 9.04
N THR A 149 8.87 -6.66 10.34
CA THR A 149 8.10 -5.54 10.91
C THR A 149 8.59 -4.16 10.44
N SER A 150 9.84 -4.08 9.95
CA SER A 150 10.40 -2.88 9.33
C SER A 150 11.22 -3.24 8.11
N VAL A 151 11.20 -2.35 7.11
CA VAL A 151 11.92 -2.51 5.85
C VAL A 151 13.42 -2.76 6.02
N VAL A 152 14.06 -2.15 7.03
CA VAL A 152 15.50 -2.28 7.28
C VAL A 152 15.88 -3.73 7.59
N ASN A 153 15.05 -4.41 8.39
CA ASN A 153 15.27 -5.81 8.75
C ASN A 153 14.96 -6.76 7.59
N GLY A 154 14.07 -6.35 6.67
CA GLY A 154 13.67 -7.17 5.53
C GLY A 154 14.50 -6.96 4.26
N ILE A 155 15.52 -6.08 4.27
CA ILE A 155 16.37 -5.82 3.08
C ILE A 155 16.86 -7.12 2.40
N PRO A 156 17.43 -8.12 3.11
CA PRO A 156 17.89 -9.34 2.46
C PRO A 156 16.78 -10.08 1.70
N THR A 157 15.61 -10.23 2.32
CA THR A 157 14.45 -10.88 1.70
C THR A 157 13.89 -10.05 0.56
N LEU A 158 13.90 -8.73 0.65
CA LEU A 158 13.48 -7.86 -0.46
C LEU A 158 14.40 -8.01 -1.68
N CYS A 159 15.70 -8.15 -1.50
CA CYS A 159 16.62 -8.47 -2.61
C CYS A 159 16.25 -9.81 -3.26
N GLU A 160 15.98 -10.85 -2.45
CA GLU A 160 15.52 -12.15 -2.95
C GLU A 160 14.17 -12.04 -3.69
N MET A 161 13.24 -11.21 -3.21
CA MET A 161 11.95 -10.97 -3.88
C MET A 161 12.13 -10.32 -5.26
N VAL A 162 13.00 -9.30 -5.36
CA VAL A 162 13.32 -8.66 -6.65
C VAL A 162 13.90 -9.69 -7.62
N ASP A 163 14.90 -10.47 -7.18
CA ASP A 163 15.54 -11.51 -7.99
C ASP A 163 14.57 -12.63 -8.40
N HIS A 164 13.68 -13.06 -7.51
CA HIS A 164 12.68 -14.10 -7.78
C HIS A 164 11.58 -13.61 -8.72
N SER A 165 11.16 -12.34 -8.58
CA SER A 165 10.10 -11.73 -9.39
C SER A 165 10.48 -11.69 -10.88
N LYS A 166 11.75 -11.43 -11.20
CA LYS A 166 12.28 -11.28 -12.57
C LYS A 166 11.44 -10.31 -13.41
N GLY A 167 10.89 -9.26 -12.80
CA GLY A 167 10.04 -8.26 -13.45
C GLY A 167 8.66 -8.75 -13.87
N ARG A 168 8.21 -9.94 -13.41
CA ARG A 168 6.85 -10.46 -13.67
C ARG A 168 5.77 -9.73 -12.86
N ILE A 169 6.16 -9.12 -11.75
CA ILE A 169 5.34 -8.33 -10.84
C ILE A 169 6.20 -7.18 -10.32
N GLU A 170 5.62 -5.98 -10.17
CA GLU A 170 6.33 -4.82 -9.61
C GLU A 170 6.58 -5.05 -8.11
N ILE A 171 7.83 -5.01 -7.67
CA ILE A 171 8.19 -5.05 -6.25
C ILE A 171 8.24 -3.63 -5.70
N MET A 172 7.22 -3.30 -4.90
CA MET A 172 7.09 -2.02 -4.23
C MET A 172 7.48 -2.16 -2.75
N VAL A 173 8.49 -1.39 -2.33
CA VAL A 173 9.00 -1.47 -0.96
C VAL A 173 8.32 -0.42 -0.08
N GLY A 174 7.81 -0.85 1.07
CA GLY A 174 7.20 0.03 2.08
C GLY A 174 7.33 -0.53 3.49
N GLY A 175 6.71 0.14 4.48
CA GLY A 175 6.80 -0.28 5.90
C GLY A 175 7.91 0.44 6.68
N GLY A 176 7.76 1.75 6.86
CA GLY A 176 8.67 2.57 7.69
C GLY A 176 9.79 3.29 6.93
N ILE A 177 9.60 3.52 5.63
CA ILE A 177 10.52 4.33 4.80
C ILE A 177 10.66 5.75 5.37
N ASN A 178 11.91 6.20 5.50
CA ASN A 178 12.26 7.53 5.97
C ASN A 178 13.64 7.97 5.41
N LEU A 179 14.03 9.21 5.67
CA LEU A 179 15.24 9.80 5.11
C LEU A 179 16.54 9.08 5.53
N MET A 180 16.54 8.36 6.65
CA MET A 180 17.73 7.66 7.13
C MET A 180 17.92 6.31 6.44
N ASN A 181 16.85 5.58 6.16
CA ASN A 181 16.94 4.22 5.59
C ASN A 181 16.78 4.18 4.07
N LEU A 182 16.15 5.18 3.46
CA LEU A 182 15.89 5.18 2.01
C LEU A 182 17.17 4.99 1.18
N PRO A 183 18.30 5.70 1.41
CA PRO A 183 19.50 5.53 0.58
C PRO A 183 20.04 4.09 0.54
N GLU A 184 20.01 3.39 1.69
CA GLU A 184 20.47 2.00 1.76
C GLU A 184 19.53 1.06 1.01
N ILE A 185 18.22 1.27 1.13
CA ILE A 185 17.19 0.48 0.44
C ILE A 185 17.34 0.63 -1.08
N LEU A 186 17.50 1.87 -1.56
CA LEU A 186 17.68 2.14 -2.98
C LEU A 186 18.94 1.46 -3.52
N LEU A 187 20.04 1.52 -2.78
CA LEU A 187 21.31 0.91 -3.18
C LEU A 187 21.30 -0.61 -3.18
N LYS A 188 20.71 -1.23 -2.16
CA LYS A 188 20.76 -2.70 -1.98
C LYS A 188 19.62 -3.42 -2.69
N VAL A 189 18.40 -2.92 -2.56
CA VAL A 189 17.20 -3.61 -3.05
C VAL A 189 16.91 -3.25 -4.51
N GLN A 190 17.17 -2.00 -4.92
CA GLN A 190 16.83 -1.49 -6.25
C GLN A 190 15.37 -1.82 -6.66
N PRO A 191 14.38 -1.45 -5.85
CA PRO A 191 12.99 -1.83 -6.09
C PRO A 191 12.40 -1.08 -7.30
N ASP A 192 11.36 -1.64 -7.89
CA ASP A 192 10.65 -0.99 -8.99
C ASP A 192 9.93 0.28 -8.51
N ALA A 193 9.46 0.26 -7.25
CA ALA A 193 8.76 1.37 -6.63
C ALA A 193 8.98 1.50 -5.12
N ILE A 194 8.75 2.71 -4.61
CA ILE A 194 8.79 3.02 -3.18
C ILE A 194 7.43 3.53 -2.71
N HIS A 195 6.98 3.04 -1.56
CA HIS A 195 5.76 3.44 -0.89
C HIS A 195 6.05 4.06 0.49
N PHE A 196 5.52 5.27 0.74
CA PHE A 196 5.61 5.91 2.06
C PHE A 196 4.42 6.84 2.36
N SER A 197 4.19 7.11 3.65
CA SER A 197 3.20 8.11 4.09
C SER A 197 3.76 9.52 4.28
N ALA A 198 5.09 9.64 4.45
CA ALA A 198 5.76 10.88 4.82
C ALA A 198 5.12 11.61 6.03
N SER A 199 4.65 10.86 7.03
CA SER A 199 3.95 11.44 8.18
C SER A 199 4.83 11.69 9.41
N THR A 200 4.36 12.59 10.28
CA THR A 200 4.84 12.90 11.63
C THR A 200 3.74 12.62 12.65
N LYS A 201 4.11 12.27 13.90
CA LYS A 201 3.14 12.08 14.98
C LYS A 201 2.86 13.42 15.64
N GLU A 202 1.58 13.79 15.72
CA GLU A 202 1.15 15.05 16.32
C GLU A 202 -0.12 14.84 17.15
N SER A 203 -0.18 15.50 18.31
CA SER A 203 -1.39 15.52 19.16
C SER A 203 -2.43 16.45 18.52
N GLN A 204 -3.62 15.93 18.28
CA GLN A 204 -4.73 16.68 17.70
C GLN A 204 -5.68 17.17 18.78
N ASP A 205 -6.14 18.41 18.64
CA ASP A 205 -7.08 19.06 19.55
C ASP A 205 -6.75 18.83 21.03
N PRO A 206 -5.59 19.31 21.54
CA PRO A 206 -5.07 18.94 22.87
C PRO A 206 -5.99 19.30 24.05
N ASN A 207 -7.01 20.13 23.81
CA ASN A 207 -8.02 20.52 24.80
C ASN A 207 -9.32 19.69 24.70
N SER A 208 -9.43 18.77 23.74
CA SER A 208 -10.58 17.87 23.55
C SER A 208 -10.49 16.65 24.45
N PHE A 209 -11.62 16.19 25.00
CA PHE A 209 -11.70 14.89 25.66
C PHE A 209 -11.47 13.70 24.72
N PHE A 210 -11.51 13.96 23.41
CA PHE A 210 -11.23 12.98 22.36
C PHE A 210 -9.88 13.26 21.67
N SER A 211 -8.97 13.98 22.33
CA SER A 211 -7.62 14.21 21.81
C SER A 211 -6.89 12.88 21.63
N GLU A 212 -6.21 12.74 20.49
CA GLU A 212 -5.43 11.57 20.14
C GLU A 212 -4.17 11.97 19.36
N GLU A 213 -3.15 11.10 19.40
CA GLU A 213 -2.01 11.23 18.51
C GLU A 213 -2.39 10.73 17.12
N ARG A 214 -2.19 11.57 16.10
CA ARG A 214 -2.43 11.22 14.70
C ARG A 214 -1.16 11.33 13.87
N LEU A 215 -1.11 10.56 12.80
CA LEU A 215 -0.12 10.67 11.75
C LEU A 215 -0.54 11.75 10.76
N VAL A 216 0.13 12.89 10.82
CA VAL A 216 -0.11 14.06 9.96
C VAL A 216 0.91 14.07 8.83
N PHE A 217 0.49 14.43 7.62
CA PHE A 217 1.37 14.50 6.47
C PHE A 217 2.38 15.65 6.60
N ASP A 218 3.67 15.35 6.46
CA ASP A 218 4.75 16.35 6.47
C ASP A 218 5.26 16.57 5.05
N VAL A 219 4.90 17.72 4.47
CA VAL A 219 5.27 18.10 3.10
C VAL A 219 6.79 18.23 2.92
N ASN A 220 7.53 18.71 3.93
CA ASN A 220 8.98 18.88 3.82
C ASN A 220 9.67 17.51 3.82
N LYS A 221 9.17 16.58 4.63
CA LYS A 221 9.64 15.19 4.64
C LYS A 221 9.32 14.51 3.31
N ALA A 222 8.11 14.69 2.79
CA ALA A 222 7.70 14.13 1.50
C ALA A 222 8.58 14.65 0.35
N MET A 223 8.81 15.97 0.27
CA MET A 223 9.71 16.60 -0.70
C MET A 223 11.09 15.95 -0.72
N LYS A 224 11.72 15.82 0.45
CA LYS A 224 13.07 15.24 0.57
C LYS A 224 13.11 13.76 0.17
N LEU A 225 12.08 12.98 0.53
CA LEU A 225 11.98 11.58 0.12
C LEU A 225 11.84 11.44 -1.40
N VAL A 226 10.98 12.26 -2.02
CA VAL A 226 10.77 12.28 -3.47
C VAL A 226 12.06 12.68 -4.20
N GLU A 227 12.76 13.72 -3.70
CA GLU A 227 14.05 14.16 -4.26
C GLU A 227 15.10 13.05 -4.21
N LEU A 228 15.23 12.36 -3.07
CA LEU A 228 16.14 11.22 -2.93
C LEU A 228 15.82 10.09 -3.91
N CYS A 229 14.54 9.72 -4.05
CA CYS A 229 14.12 8.71 -5.02
C CYS A 229 14.48 9.10 -6.47
N ARG A 230 14.23 10.35 -6.85
CA ARG A 230 14.50 10.86 -8.20
C ARG A 230 15.99 10.97 -8.51
N ASN A 231 16.81 11.34 -7.53
CA ASN A 231 18.27 11.43 -7.71
C ASN A 231 18.96 10.06 -7.84
N PHE A 232 18.29 8.98 -7.42
CA PHE A 232 18.78 7.61 -7.57
C PHE A 232 18.30 6.94 -8.87
N SER A 233 17.32 7.54 -9.54
CA SER A 233 16.67 7.01 -10.74
C SER A 233 17.49 7.18 -12.01
#